data_AF-A0A928DGR8-F1
#
_entry.id   AF-A0A928DGR8-F1
#
_cell.length_a   1.000
_cell.length_b   1.000
_cell.length_c   1.000
_cell.angle_alpha   90.00
_cell.angle_beta   90.00
_cell.angle_gamma   90.00
#
_symmetry.space_group_name_H-M   'P 1'
#
loop_
_entity.id
_entity.type
_entity.pdbx_description
1 polymer ?
#
loop_
_entity_poly.entity_id
_entity_poly.type
_entity_poly.pdbx_seq_one_letter_code
_entity_poly.pdbx_strand_id
1 'polypeptide(L)'
;MKNFRKGFTLIEVLVVLGIIAFMATSITMISMKDNSQGISAARHSFMTSFYTARMAAITRQTPVMVVVYKGDDVTRRLRQVGIIYQAKRGNTPLGWSALDEGYVMPEGTFFVPPEDDFDKYVRTSKNIKKEEIFCSTFNDIYTGSNSVISIKEFPSINPQPISTGDGDWYSYQFSPDGVSMNPGAYVMLAVGRQNNAGIFTIDNPSLQLGFVIRKLGHTVAFTGYDEMEEVIKK
;
A
#
# COMPACT_ATOMS: atom_id res chain seq x y z
N MET A 1 21.88 -38.06 -56.41
CA MET A 1 20.61 -38.55 -55.82
C MET A 1 20.18 -37.56 -54.74
N LYS A 2 19.01 -36.93 -54.86
CA LYS A 2 18.49 -35.97 -53.86
C LYS A 2 17.81 -36.75 -52.73
N ASN A 3 18.37 -36.67 -51.51
CA ASN A 3 17.76 -37.25 -50.32
C ASN A 3 16.57 -36.41 -49.87
N PHE A 4 15.37 -36.94 -50.01
CA PHE A 4 14.18 -36.37 -49.39
C PHE A 4 14.24 -36.62 -47.88
N ARG A 5 14.37 -35.55 -47.08
CA ARG A 5 14.19 -35.62 -45.63
C ARG A 5 12.73 -35.99 -45.37
N LYS A 6 12.48 -37.09 -44.63
CA LYS A 6 11.13 -37.49 -44.23
C LYS A 6 10.51 -36.35 -43.41
N GLY A 7 9.40 -35.80 -43.89
CA GLY A 7 8.58 -34.85 -43.15
C GLY A 7 7.79 -35.57 -42.05
N PHE A 8 7.47 -34.85 -40.98
CA PHE A 8 6.66 -35.37 -39.88
C PHE A 8 5.27 -35.76 -40.36
N THR A 9 4.79 -36.90 -39.88
CA THR A 9 3.43 -37.36 -40.14
C THR A 9 2.42 -36.54 -39.34
N LEU A 10 1.18 -36.49 -39.84
CA LEU A 10 0.10 -35.72 -39.21
C LEU A 10 -0.16 -36.16 -37.76
N ILE A 11 -0.01 -37.47 -37.48
CA ILE A 11 -0.15 -38.01 -36.12
C ILE A 11 1.00 -37.60 -35.20
N GLU A 12 2.24 -37.56 -35.69
CA GLU A 12 3.39 -37.09 -34.89
C GLU A 12 3.25 -35.62 -34.53
N VAL A 13 2.79 -34.78 -35.47
CA VAL A 13 2.51 -33.36 -35.20
C VAL A 13 1.40 -33.21 -34.15
N LEU A 14 0.36 -34.04 -34.23
CA LEU A 14 -0.76 -33.99 -33.27
C LEU A 14 -0.31 -34.42 -31.86
N VAL A 15 0.50 -35.47 -31.75
CA VAL A 15 1.04 -35.94 -30.46
C VAL A 15 1.93 -34.86 -29.83
N VAL A 16 2.81 -34.24 -30.61
CA VAL A 16 3.70 -33.18 -30.12
C VAL A 16 2.91 -31.97 -29.64
N LEU A 17 1.88 -31.53 -30.39
CA LEU A 17 1.02 -30.43 -29.97
C LEU A 17 0.22 -30.77 -28.70
N GLY A 18 -0.23 -32.02 -28.54
CA GLY A 18 -0.88 -32.50 -27.33
C GLY A 18 0.04 -32.44 -26.09
N ILE A 19 1.30 -32.86 -26.25
CA ILE A 19 2.30 -32.80 -25.17
C ILE A 19 2.60 -31.34 -24.80
N ILE A 20 2.81 -30.46 -25.78
CA ILE A 20 3.07 -29.03 -25.52
C ILE A 20 1.88 -28.38 -24.81
N ALA A 21 0.64 -28.70 -25.21
CA ALA A 21 -0.56 -28.16 -24.57
C ALA A 21 -0.69 -28.62 -23.10
N PHE A 22 -0.37 -29.88 -22.81
CA PHE A 22 -0.36 -30.43 -21.45
C PHE A 22 0.78 -29.85 -20.60
N MET A 23 1.96 -29.63 -21.19
CA MET A 23 3.07 -28.95 -20.52
C MET A 23 2.76 -27.47 -20.26
N ALA A 24 2.09 -26.78 -21.18
CA ALA A 24 1.69 -25.40 -21.01
C ALA A 24 0.68 -25.21 -19.86
N THR A 25 -0.21 -26.21 -19.62
CA THR A 25 -1.18 -26.17 -18.51
C THR A 25 -0.56 -26.48 -17.15
N SER A 26 0.56 -27.20 -17.08
CA SER A 26 1.28 -27.43 -15.82
C SER A 26 2.14 -26.22 -15.39
N ILE A 27 2.65 -25.44 -16.34
CA ILE A 27 3.40 -24.21 -16.04
C ILE A 27 2.47 -23.12 -15.45
N THR A 28 1.20 -23.05 -15.88
CA THR A 28 0.25 -22.05 -15.35
C THR A 28 -0.19 -22.30 -13.91
N MET A 29 -0.21 -23.56 -13.44
CA MET A 29 -0.47 -23.86 -12.01
C MET A 29 0.73 -23.61 -11.09
N ILE A 30 1.96 -23.57 -11.61
CA ILE A 30 3.17 -23.20 -10.84
C ILE A 30 3.37 -21.66 -10.81
N SER A 31 2.50 -20.90 -11.47
CA SER A 31 2.25 -19.49 -11.13
C SER A 31 1.43 -19.41 -9.82
N MET A 32 1.93 -20.04 -8.75
CA MET A 32 1.61 -19.62 -7.40
C MET A 32 2.12 -18.19 -7.27
N LYS A 33 1.22 -17.27 -7.64
CA LYS A 33 1.17 -15.83 -7.35
C LYS A 33 2.32 -15.44 -6.42
N ASP A 34 3.41 -14.97 -7.02
CA ASP A 34 4.62 -14.52 -6.34
C ASP A 34 4.28 -13.21 -5.59
N ASN A 35 3.55 -13.34 -4.48
CA ASN A 35 3.04 -12.23 -3.68
C ASN A 35 4.18 -11.33 -3.17
N SER A 36 5.43 -11.83 -3.18
CA SER A 36 6.66 -11.09 -2.87
C SER A 36 6.88 -9.89 -3.80
N GLN A 37 6.52 -10.03 -5.08
CA GLN A 37 6.62 -8.95 -6.06
C GLN A 37 5.55 -7.88 -5.81
N GLY A 38 4.33 -8.32 -5.47
CA GLY A 38 3.20 -7.44 -5.17
C GLY A 38 3.48 -6.51 -4.00
N ILE A 39 4.00 -7.04 -2.89
CA ILE A 39 4.32 -6.23 -1.70
C ILE A 39 5.50 -5.29 -1.93
N SER A 40 6.52 -5.73 -2.68
CA SER A 40 7.66 -4.88 -3.02
C SER A 40 7.26 -3.71 -3.91
N ALA A 41 6.41 -3.96 -4.91
CA ALA A 41 5.82 -2.92 -5.75
C ALA A 41 4.95 -1.97 -4.94
N ALA A 42 4.07 -2.49 -4.07
CA ALA A 42 3.23 -1.68 -3.20
C ALA A 42 4.05 -0.75 -2.30
N ARG A 43 5.13 -1.27 -1.67
CA ARG A 43 6.05 -0.48 -0.85
C ARG A 43 6.70 0.64 -1.66
N HIS A 44 7.19 0.32 -2.85
CA HIS A 44 7.82 1.32 -3.71
C HIS A 44 6.84 2.42 -4.14
N SER A 45 5.62 2.06 -4.57
CA SER A 45 4.56 3.01 -4.91
C SER A 45 4.20 3.89 -3.72
N PHE A 46 4.12 3.31 -2.52
CA PHE A 46 3.76 4.07 -1.32
C PHE A 46 4.87 5.05 -0.92
N MET A 47 6.13 4.60 -0.90
CA MET A 47 7.27 5.49 -0.68
C MET A 47 7.34 6.62 -1.72
N THR A 48 6.98 6.32 -2.98
CA THR A 48 6.87 7.32 -4.04
C THR A 48 5.78 8.34 -3.74
N SER A 49 4.62 7.93 -3.21
CA SER A 49 3.59 8.86 -2.78
C SER A 49 4.07 9.80 -1.66
N PHE A 50 4.84 9.30 -0.69
CA PHE A 50 5.47 10.16 0.33
C PHE A 50 6.47 11.15 -0.29
N TYR A 51 7.31 10.70 -1.22
CA TYR A 51 8.24 11.57 -1.92
C TYR A 51 7.51 12.66 -2.73
N THR A 52 6.49 12.27 -3.50
CA THR A 52 5.67 13.19 -4.30
C THR A 52 4.92 14.18 -3.42
N ALA A 53 4.33 13.72 -2.31
CA ALA A 53 3.64 14.60 -1.36
C ALA A 53 4.59 15.64 -0.76
N ARG A 54 5.80 15.22 -0.36
CA ARG A 54 6.85 16.13 0.11
C ARG A 54 7.24 17.16 -0.94
N MET A 55 7.50 16.72 -2.18
CA MET A 55 7.86 17.62 -3.29
C MET A 55 6.73 18.61 -3.59
N ALA A 56 5.48 18.14 -3.56
CA ALA A 56 4.31 18.98 -3.75
C ALA A 56 4.17 20.03 -2.64
N ALA A 57 4.45 19.66 -1.38
CA ALA A 57 4.39 20.58 -0.25
C ALA A 57 5.37 21.74 -0.39
N ILE A 58 6.63 21.43 -0.74
CA ILE A 58 7.69 22.42 -0.98
C ILE A 58 7.33 23.30 -2.17
N THR A 59 6.97 22.69 -3.31
CA THR A 59 6.74 23.41 -4.57
C THR A 59 5.53 24.33 -4.48
N ARG A 60 4.45 23.91 -3.81
CA ARG A 60 3.22 24.69 -3.66
C ARG A 60 3.23 25.59 -2.42
N GLN A 61 4.24 25.44 -1.55
CA GLN A 61 4.33 26.07 -0.24
C GLN A 61 3.02 25.93 0.55
N THR A 62 2.49 24.71 0.61
CA THR A 62 1.21 24.41 1.26
C THR A 62 1.28 23.05 1.93
N PRO A 63 0.51 22.80 3.01
CA PRO A 63 0.43 21.47 3.60
C PRO A 63 -0.09 20.42 2.61
N VAL A 64 0.51 19.23 2.64
CA VAL A 64 0.13 18.09 1.79
C VAL A 64 0.01 16.86 2.68
N MET A 65 -0.95 15.99 2.38
CA MET A 65 -1.16 14.74 3.08
C MET A 65 -1.15 13.56 2.11
N VAL A 66 -0.50 12.48 2.53
CA VAL A 66 -0.71 11.15 1.94
C VAL A 66 -1.84 10.49 2.71
N VAL A 67 -2.84 9.98 2.01
CA VAL A 67 -4.05 9.43 2.60
C VAL A 67 -4.24 7.96 2.25
N VAL A 68 -4.74 7.17 3.20
CA VAL A 68 -5.03 5.73 3.02
C VAL A 68 -6.48 5.47 3.36
N TYR A 69 -7.23 4.87 2.44
CA TYR A 69 -8.65 4.63 2.63
C TYR A 69 -8.92 3.55 3.67
N LYS A 70 -9.82 3.81 4.63
CA LYS A 70 -10.31 2.86 5.65
C LYS A 70 -11.84 2.74 5.71
N GLY A 71 -12.56 3.39 4.80
CA GLY A 71 -14.02 3.37 4.77
C GLY A 71 -14.63 2.03 4.33
N ASP A 72 -15.92 2.06 4.00
CA ASP A 72 -16.72 0.85 3.82
C ASP A 72 -16.48 0.09 2.52
N ASP A 73 -15.90 0.71 1.48
CA ASP A 73 -15.62 0.01 0.21
C ASP A 73 -14.50 -1.03 0.40
N VAL A 74 -14.92 -2.29 0.51
CA VAL A 74 -14.08 -3.47 0.71
C VAL A 74 -12.95 -3.56 -0.31
N THR A 75 -13.17 -3.18 -1.56
CA THR A 75 -12.16 -3.34 -2.63
C THR A 75 -10.99 -2.36 -2.47
N ARG A 76 -11.27 -1.18 -1.90
CA ARG A 76 -10.32 -0.08 -1.72
C ARG A 76 -9.72 -0.04 -0.32
N ARG A 77 -10.43 -0.57 0.67
CA ARG A 77 -10.07 -0.49 2.09
C ARG A 77 -8.66 -1.01 2.35
N LEU A 78 -7.87 -0.19 3.03
CA LEU A 78 -6.45 -0.39 3.35
C LEU A 78 -5.53 -0.59 2.12
N ARG A 79 -6.03 -0.37 0.91
CA ARG A 79 -5.29 -0.59 -0.34
C ARG A 79 -5.20 0.65 -1.19
N GLN A 80 -6.19 1.54 -1.12
CA GLN A 80 -6.17 2.79 -1.84
C GLN A 80 -5.32 3.82 -1.10
N VAL A 81 -4.35 4.38 -1.82
CA VAL A 81 -3.50 5.49 -1.36
C VAL A 81 -3.69 6.67 -2.30
N GLY A 82 -3.78 7.87 -1.75
CA GLY A 82 -3.92 9.11 -2.51
C GLY A 82 -3.10 10.24 -1.93
N ILE A 83 -2.97 11.34 -2.66
CA ILE A 83 -2.31 12.55 -2.17
C ILE A 83 -3.28 13.72 -2.26
N ILE A 84 -3.41 14.49 -1.18
CA ILE A 84 -4.22 15.71 -1.13
C ILE A 84 -3.38 16.90 -0.67
N TYR A 85 -3.66 18.08 -1.17
CA TYR A 85 -2.99 19.32 -0.77
C TYR A 85 -4.00 20.38 -0.34
N GLN A 86 -3.59 21.26 0.56
CA GLN A 86 -4.43 22.38 0.95
C GLN A 86 -4.40 23.44 -0.16
N ALA A 87 -5.52 23.59 -0.86
CA ALA A 87 -5.70 24.63 -1.86
C ALA A 87 -5.84 25.98 -1.16
N LYS A 88 -5.14 26.99 -1.69
CA LYS A 88 -5.19 28.37 -1.19
C LYS A 88 -5.41 29.33 -2.35
N ARG A 89 -6.16 30.40 -2.11
CA ARG A 89 -6.29 31.53 -3.04
C ARG A 89 -5.73 32.76 -2.34
N GLY A 90 -4.56 33.21 -2.79
CA GLY A 90 -3.76 34.16 -2.03
C GLY A 90 -3.33 33.55 -0.69
N ASN A 91 -3.69 34.19 0.42
CA ASN A 91 -3.35 33.73 1.77
C ASN A 91 -4.49 32.98 2.49
N THR A 92 -5.64 32.78 1.83
CA THR A 92 -6.81 32.14 2.44
C THR A 92 -6.91 30.68 2.02
N PRO A 93 -7.00 29.72 2.97
CA PRO A 93 -7.22 28.31 2.66
C PRO A 93 -8.64 28.10 2.15
N LEU A 94 -8.77 27.46 0.98
CA LEU A 94 -10.04 27.12 0.34
C LEU A 94 -10.55 25.72 0.74
N GLY A 95 -9.66 24.87 1.24
CA GLY A 95 -9.94 23.47 1.56
C GLY A 95 -8.84 22.55 1.04
N TRP A 96 -9.14 21.26 0.96
CA TRP A 96 -8.23 20.24 0.46
C TRP A 96 -8.67 19.75 -0.91
N SER A 97 -7.71 19.55 -1.80
CA SER A 97 -7.91 19.09 -3.17
C SER A 97 -6.98 17.91 -3.45
N ALA A 98 -7.42 16.97 -4.26
CA ALA A 98 -6.61 15.84 -4.69
C ALA A 98 -5.50 16.31 -5.62
N LEU A 99 -4.27 15.84 -5.35
CA LEU A 99 -3.13 16.05 -6.24
C LEU A 99 -3.16 15.06 -7.41
N ASP A 100 -3.66 13.84 -7.16
CA ASP A 100 -3.76 12.73 -8.10
C ASP A 100 -5.08 11.95 -7.90
N GLU A 101 -5.30 10.93 -8.75
CA GLU A 101 -6.44 10.02 -8.63
C GLU A 101 -6.26 8.96 -7.52
N GLY A 102 -5.07 8.94 -6.90
CA GLY A 102 -4.60 7.82 -6.09
C GLY A 102 -4.36 6.54 -6.88
N TYR A 103 -3.99 5.48 -6.18
CA TYR A 103 -3.85 4.14 -6.73
C TYR A 103 -4.32 3.10 -5.73
N VAL A 104 -4.67 1.91 -6.23
CA VAL A 104 -4.98 0.75 -5.39
C VAL A 104 -3.81 -0.21 -5.45
N MET A 105 -3.32 -0.62 -4.28
CA MET A 105 -2.24 -1.61 -4.17
C MET A 105 -2.58 -2.92 -4.89
N PRO A 106 -1.58 -3.70 -5.34
CA PRO A 106 -1.79 -5.04 -5.89
C PRO A 106 -2.66 -5.93 -5.01
N GLU A 107 -3.38 -6.87 -5.61
CA GLU A 107 -4.23 -7.79 -4.87
C GLU A 107 -3.46 -8.59 -3.83
N GLY A 108 -4.05 -8.70 -2.65
CA GLY A 108 -3.47 -9.41 -1.51
C GLY A 108 -2.42 -8.61 -0.75
N THR A 109 -2.04 -7.41 -1.21
CA THR A 109 -1.23 -6.48 -0.41
C THR A 109 -2.11 -5.38 0.16
N PHE A 110 -1.91 -5.03 1.42
CA PHE A 110 -2.64 -3.99 2.11
C PHE A 110 -1.79 -3.30 3.18
N PHE A 111 -2.19 -2.09 3.55
CA PHE A 111 -1.68 -1.31 4.67
C PHE A 111 -2.13 -1.92 6.00
N VAL A 112 -1.18 -2.20 6.88
CA VAL A 112 -1.49 -2.69 8.23
C VAL A 112 -1.94 -1.49 9.07
N PRO A 113 -3.20 -1.47 9.54
CA PRO A 113 -3.73 -0.36 10.33
C PRO A 113 -3.00 -0.24 11.67
N PRO A 114 -3.18 0.88 12.40
CA PRO A 114 -2.67 1.03 13.75
C PRO A 114 -3.33 0.03 14.70
N GLU A 115 -2.72 -0.20 15.87
CA GLU A 115 -3.13 -1.24 16.81
C GLU A 115 -4.61 -1.13 17.22
N ASP A 116 -5.13 0.09 17.37
CA ASP A 116 -6.51 0.39 17.73
C ASP A 116 -7.54 -0.11 16.71
N ASP A 117 -7.16 -0.12 15.42
CA ASP A 117 -8.01 -0.50 14.30
C ASP A 117 -7.66 -1.88 13.73
N PHE A 118 -6.60 -2.52 14.24
CA PHE A 118 -6.13 -3.82 13.79
C PHE A 118 -7.24 -4.88 13.88
N ASP A 119 -7.86 -5.01 15.05
CA ASP A 119 -8.90 -6.03 15.27
C ASP A 119 -10.23 -5.70 14.59
N LYS A 120 -10.35 -4.57 13.91
CA LYS A 120 -11.53 -4.25 13.07
C LYS A 120 -11.36 -4.80 11.66
N TYR A 121 -10.15 -4.72 11.11
CA TYR A 121 -9.91 -4.98 9.69
C TYR A 121 -8.99 -6.17 9.40
N VAL A 122 -8.20 -6.62 10.38
CA VAL A 122 -7.17 -7.63 10.20
C VAL A 122 -7.35 -8.78 11.21
N ARG A 123 -7.08 -9.99 10.76
CA ARG A 123 -7.05 -11.22 11.57
C ARG A 123 -5.75 -11.97 11.29
N THR A 124 -5.31 -12.75 12.26
CA THR A 124 -4.18 -13.65 12.11
C THR A 124 -4.68 -15.06 11.84
N SER A 125 -3.89 -15.87 11.13
CA SER A 125 -4.17 -17.30 11.03
C SER A 125 -3.97 -17.99 12.39
N LYS A 126 -4.56 -19.19 12.58
CA LYS A 126 -4.60 -19.90 13.89
C LYS A 126 -3.24 -20.14 14.54
N ASN A 127 -2.14 -20.06 13.79
CA ASN A 127 -0.79 -20.35 14.26
C ASN A 127 0.06 -19.08 14.48
N ILE A 128 -0.50 -17.89 14.29
CA ILE A 128 0.22 -16.62 14.36
C ILE A 128 -0.31 -15.78 15.50
N LYS A 129 0.61 -15.32 16.34
CA LYS A 129 0.31 -14.38 17.42
C LYS A 129 0.26 -12.94 16.90
N LYS A 130 -0.57 -12.09 17.51
CA LYS A 130 -0.72 -10.68 17.08
C LYS A 130 0.58 -9.90 17.27
N GLU A 131 1.37 -10.26 18.28
CA GLU A 131 2.65 -9.62 18.63
C GLU A 131 3.76 -9.87 17.60
N GLU A 132 3.53 -10.79 16.66
CA GLU A 132 4.42 -11.05 15.51
C GLU A 132 4.12 -10.12 14.33
N ILE A 133 3.10 -9.26 14.41
CA ILE A 133 2.71 -8.37 13.32
C ILE A 133 2.96 -6.93 13.73
N PHE A 134 3.77 -6.23 12.93
CA PHE A 134 4.07 -4.83 13.17
C PHE A 134 2.93 -3.96 12.63
N CYS A 135 2.35 -3.10 13.47
CA CYS A 135 1.31 -2.16 13.04
C CYS A 135 1.91 -0.85 12.53
N SER A 136 1.19 -0.15 11.67
CA SER A 136 1.58 1.21 11.27
C SER A 136 1.31 2.19 12.40
N THR A 137 2.11 3.25 12.51
CA THR A 137 1.99 4.24 13.58
C THR A 137 1.80 5.64 13.03
N PHE A 138 1.10 6.49 13.78
CA PHE A 138 0.86 7.88 13.46
C PHE A 138 1.43 8.74 14.59
N ASN A 139 2.74 8.97 14.56
CA ASN A 139 3.42 9.79 15.56
C ASN A 139 3.24 11.28 15.24
N ASP A 140 2.02 11.82 15.35
CA ASP A 140 1.81 13.25 15.22
C ASP A 140 2.44 13.99 16.42
N ILE A 141 3.41 14.86 16.12
CA ILE A 141 4.13 15.69 17.11
C ILE A 141 3.24 16.70 17.83
N TYR A 142 2.02 16.96 17.35
CA TYR A 142 1.11 17.95 17.93
C TYR A 142 -0.06 17.34 18.71
N THR A 143 -0.64 16.23 18.23
CA THR A 143 -1.92 15.72 18.77
C THR A 143 -1.81 14.35 19.43
N GLY A 144 -0.74 13.58 19.17
CA GLY A 144 -0.60 12.21 19.67
C GLY A 144 -1.73 11.26 19.25
N SER A 145 -2.59 11.67 18.31
CA SER A 145 -3.74 10.90 17.83
C SER A 145 -3.45 10.30 16.46
N ASN A 146 -4.09 9.16 16.18
CA ASN A 146 -4.17 8.60 14.83
C ASN A 146 -4.81 9.67 13.93
N SER A 147 -4.06 10.20 12.98
CA SER A 147 -4.50 11.28 12.09
C SER A 147 -5.51 10.74 11.08
N VAL A 148 -6.75 10.56 11.54
CA VAL A 148 -7.91 10.18 10.73
C VAL A 148 -8.58 11.43 10.21
N ILE A 149 -8.95 11.42 8.94
CA ILE A 149 -9.66 12.52 8.28
C ILE A 149 -10.87 12.03 7.51
N SER A 150 -11.88 12.90 7.39
CA SER A 150 -13.01 12.70 6.49
C SER A 150 -12.81 13.47 5.19
N ILE A 151 -12.93 12.76 4.07
CA ILE A 151 -12.92 13.31 2.71
C ILE A 151 -14.23 12.85 2.07
N LYS A 152 -15.06 13.78 1.61
CA LYS A 152 -16.38 13.45 1.04
C LYS A 152 -16.27 12.74 -0.29
N GLU A 153 -15.38 13.22 -1.16
CA GLU A 153 -15.19 12.69 -2.50
C GLU A 153 -13.69 12.63 -2.82
N PHE A 154 -13.19 11.44 -3.15
CA PHE A 154 -11.82 11.26 -3.61
C PHE A 154 -11.78 10.40 -4.87
N PRO A 155 -11.07 10.83 -5.94
CA PRO A 155 -10.36 12.10 -6.06
C PRO A 155 -11.30 13.29 -6.34
N SER A 156 -10.98 14.48 -5.82
CA SER A 156 -11.71 15.71 -6.16
C SER A 156 -10.75 16.87 -6.39
N ILE A 157 -10.86 17.49 -7.57
CA ILE A 157 -10.07 18.67 -7.94
C ILE A 157 -10.60 19.90 -7.19
N ASN A 158 -11.89 19.92 -6.86
CA ASN A 158 -12.51 21.03 -6.15
C ASN A 158 -12.12 21.00 -4.67
N PRO A 159 -11.66 22.13 -4.10
CA PRO A 159 -11.33 22.20 -2.68
C PRO A 159 -12.55 21.86 -1.81
N GLN A 160 -12.38 20.91 -0.89
CA GLN A 160 -13.41 20.49 0.05
C GLN A 160 -12.92 20.64 1.50
N PRO A 161 -13.82 20.94 2.45
CA PRO A 161 -13.47 20.90 3.86
C PRO A 161 -13.20 19.45 4.30
N ILE A 162 -12.22 19.27 5.18
CA ILE A 162 -11.96 17.98 5.85
C ILE A 162 -12.22 18.14 7.35
N SER A 163 -12.73 17.09 8.00
CA SER A 163 -12.73 16.99 9.46
C SER A 163 -11.57 16.12 9.91
N THR A 164 -11.01 16.42 11.07
CA THR A 164 -9.96 15.63 11.73
C THR A 164 -10.55 14.88 12.92
N GLY A 165 -10.06 13.67 13.18
CA GLY A 165 -10.45 12.83 14.33
C GLY A 165 -11.57 11.84 14.08
N ASP A 166 -12.34 12.02 13.01
CA ASP A 166 -13.32 11.03 12.53
C ASP A 166 -13.41 11.09 11.00
N GLY A 167 -13.54 9.92 10.37
CA GLY A 167 -13.59 9.80 8.92
C GLY A 167 -13.00 8.51 8.36
N ASP A 168 -12.99 8.43 7.03
CA ASP A 168 -12.70 7.21 6.27
C ASP A 168 -11.27 7.12 5.73
N TRP A 169 -10.36 7.98 6.19
CA TRP A 169 -9.00 8.03 5.69
C TRP A 169 -7.99 8.17 6.83
N TYR A 170 -6.94 7.36 6.83
CA TYR A 170 -5.73 7.70 7.57
C TYR A 170 -4.94 8.74 6.80
N SER A 171 -4.19 9.60 7.47
CA SER A 171 -3.36 10.61 6.83
C SER A 171 -1.96 10.72 7.43
N TYR A 172 -0.97 11.01 6.58
CA TYR A 172 0.36 11.42 6.97
C TYR A 172 0.65 12.79 6.38
N GLN A 173 1.01 13.76 7.23
CA GLN A 173 1.08 15.16 6.83
C GLN A 173 2.52 15.65 6.67
N PHE A 174 2.69 16.52 5.67
CA PHE A 174 3.89 17.31 5.44
C PHE A 174 3.59 18.79 5.61
N SER A 175 4.51 19.51 6.25
CA SER A 175 4.49 20.96 6.32
C SER A 175 4.81 21.58 4.95
N PRO A 176 4.50 22.87 4.73
CA PRO A 176 4.93 23.62 3.54
C PRO A 176 6.44 23.56 3.25
N ASP A 177 7.26 23.34 4.27
CA ASP A 177 8.72 23.21 4.15
C ASP A 177 9.16 21.77 3.78
N GLY A 178 8.22 20.85 3.60
CA GLY A 178 8.48 19.44 3.30
C GLY A 178 8.95 18.62 4.50
N VAL A 179 8.79 19.14 5.72
CA VAL A 179 9.08 18.41 6.97
C VAL A 179 7.89 17.50 7.26
N SER A 180 8.15 16.26 7.69
CA SER A 180 7.08 15.36 8.11
C SER A 180 6.54 15.79 9.47
N MET A 181 5.21 15.84 9.59
CA MET A 181 4.51 16.01 10.87
C MET A 181 4.38 14.68 11.62
N ASN A 182 4.81 13.56 11.00
CA ASN A 182 4.81 12.23 11.59
C ASN A 182 6.24 11.63 11.65
N PRO A 183 7.22 12.32 12.26
CA PRO A 183 8.58 11.80 12.37
C PRO A 183 8.63 10.52 13.20
N GLY A 184 9.35 9.51 12.70
CA GLY A 184 9.48 8.21 13.34
C GLY A 184 8.27 7.31 13.18
N ALA A 185 7.23 7.73 12.45
CA ALA A 185 6.11 6.88 12.13
C ALA A 185 6.53 5.71 11.22
N TYR A 186 5.98 4.54 11.51
CA TYR A 186 6.17 3.32 10.74
C TYR A 186 5.00 3.12 9.80
N VAL A 187 5.29 2.83 8.54
CA VAL A 187 4.28 2.44 7.54
C VAL A 187 4.52 0.98 7.22
N MET A 188 3.54 0.14 7.59
CA MET A 188 3.62 -1.31 7.47
C MET A 188 2.65 -1.81 6.41
N LEU A 189 3.13 -2.75 5.60
CA LEU A 189 2.40 -3.41 4.52
C LEU A 189 2.50 -4.91 4.74
N ALA A 190 1.38 -5.62 4.58
CA ALA A 190 1.35 -7.06 4.71
C ALA A 190 0.71 -7.71 3.48
N VAL A 191 1.07 -8.97 3.27
CA VAL A 191 0.38 -9.85 2.34
C VAL A 191 -0.65 -10.69 3.11
N GLY A 192 -1.87 -10.75 2.58
CA GLY A 192 -2.92 -11.56 3.16
C GLY A 192 -4.10 -11.79 2.24
N ARG A 193 -5.03 -12.63 2.70
CA ARG A 193 -6.27 -12.93 1.99
C ARG A 193 -7.40 -12.07 2.54
N GLN A 194 -8.17 -11.47 1.64
CA GLN A 194 -9.36 -10.71 2.03
C GLN A 194 -10.60 -11.60 1.90
N ASN A 195 -11.48 -11.59 2.91
CA ASN A 195 -12.78 -12.26 2.81
C ASN A 195 -13.87 -11.31 2.26
N ASN A 196 -15.08 -11.83 2.02
CA ASN A 196 -16.20 -11.04 1.50
C ASN A 196 -16.68 -9.92 2.45
N ALA A 197 -16.37 -10.00 3.74
CA ALA A 197 -16.62 -8.93 4.71
C ALA A 197 -15.49 -7.87 4.72
N GLY A 198 -14.49 -8.04 3.85
CA GLY A 198 -13.32 -7.20 3.68
C GLY A 198 -12.28 -7.31 4.79
N ILE A 199 -12.35 -8.33 5.64
CA ILE A 199 -11.36 -8.59 6.69
C ILE A 199 -10.16 -9.26 6.04
N PHE A 200 -8.97 -8.71 6.29
CA PHE A 200 -7.71 -9.26 5.82
C PHE A 200 -7.18 -10.30 6.82
N THR A 201 -6.75 -11.45 6.32
CA THR A 201 -6.11 -12.50 7.11
C THR A 201 -4.64 -12.58 6.73
N ILE A 202 -3.76 -12.35 7.71
CA ILE A 202 -2.31 -12.53 7.54
C ILE A 202 -1.97 -13.98 7.83
N ASP A 203 -1.47 -14.67 6.80
CA ASP A 203 -1.10 -16.08 6.86
C ASP A 203 0.39 -16.30 7.18
N ASN A 204 1.23 -15.27 7.02
CA ASN A 204 2.66 -15.32 7.31
C ASN A 204 3.19 -13.92 7.73
N PRO A 205 3.66 -13.71 8.97
CA PRO A 205 4.16 -12.42 9.43
C PRO A 205 5.45 -12.00 8.72
N SER A 206 6.28 -12.96 8.30
CA SER A 206 7.53 -12.69 7.57
C SER A 206 7.30 -12.09 6.19
N LEU A 207 6.07 -12.13 5.66
CA LEU A 207 5.66 -11.43 4.44
C LEU A 207 5.13 -10.02 4.74
N GLN A 208 5.72 -9.37 5.73
CA GLN A 208 5.55 -7.97 6.03
C GLN A 208 6.74 -7.17 5.53
N LEU A 209 6.47 -6.01 4.97
CA LEU A 209 7.48 -5.01 4.64
C LEU A 209 7.02 -3.66 5.17
N GLY A 210 7.97 -2.76 5.42
CA GLY A 210 7.63 -1.42 5.83
C GLY A 210 8.73 -0.42 5.53
N PHE A 211 8.47 0.81 5.97
CA PHE A 211 9.44 1.88 5.99
C PHE A 211 9.16 2.83 7.15
N VAL A 212 10.18 3.55 7.59
CA VAL A 212 10.08 4.61 8.59
C VAL A 212 10.14 5.99 7.93
N ILE A 213 9.33 6.92 8.44
CA ILE A 213 9.33 8.31 8.00
C ILE A 213 10.30 9.11 8.86
N ARG A 214 11.27 9.79 8.25
CA ARG A 214 12.23 10.66 8.95
C ARG A 214 11.67 12.08 9.07
N LYS A 215 12.17 12.83 10.05
CA LYS A 215 11.77 14.23 10.30
C LYS A 215 11.84 15.11 9.04
N LEU A 216 12.89 14.97 8.24
CA LEU A 216 13.06 15.72 6.99
C LEU A 216 12.11 15.26 5.85
N GLY A 217 11.21 14.31 6.13
CA GLY A 217 10.23 13.80 5.17
C GLY A 217 10.72 12.67 4.27
N HIS A 218 11.98 12.23 4.43
CA HIS A 218 12.50 11.07 3.70
C HIS A 218 11.97 9.77 4.29
N THR A 219 11.70 8.79 3.43
CA THR A 219 11.31 7.44 3.82
C THR A 219 12.51 6.51 3.72
N VAL A 220 12.68 5.64 4.72
CA VAL A 220 13.75 4.62 4.73
C VAL A 220 13.09 3.26 4.85
N ALA A 221 13.26 2.43 3.82
CA ALA A 221 12.71 1.09 3.78
C ALA A 221 13.48 0.16 4.72
N PHE A 222 12.75 -0.73 5.39
CA PHE A 222 13.37 -1.87 6.06
C PHE A 222 13.79 -2.92 5.02
N THR A 223 14.93 -3.57 5.20
CA THR A 223 15.43 -4.61 4.29
C THR A 223 14.58 -5.87 4.38
N GLY A 224 13.96 -6.14 5.53
CA GLY A 224 13.08 -7.28 5.74
C GLY A 224 12.52 -7.34 7.16
N TYR A 225 11.90 -8.48 7.48
CA TYR A 225 11.26 -8.71 8.78
C TYR A 225 12.25 -8.66 9.95
N ASP A 226 13.45 -9.23 9.78
CA ASP A 226 14.46 -9.28 10.85
C ASP A 226 14.92 -7.87 11.29
N GLU A 227 15.10 -6.94 10.34
CA GLU A 227 15.44 -5.54 10.68
C GLU A 227 14.28 -4.85 11.40
N MET A 228 13.03 -5.12 10.99
CA MET A 228 11.85 -4.56 11.68
C MET A 228 11.79 -5.06 13.13
N GLU A 229 12.05 -6.34 13.37
CA GLU A 229 12.11 -6.89 14.72
C GLU A 229 13.20 -6.25 15.57
N GLU A 230 14.39 -6.06 15.01
CA GLU A 230 15.51 -5.44 15.73
C GLU A 230 15.27 -3.95 16.03
N VAL A 231 14.63 -3.21 15.11
CA VAL A 231 14.43 -1.76 15.24
C VAL A 231 13.21 -1.42 16.09
N ILE A 232 12.14 -2.23 16.04
CA ILE A 232 10.85 -1.89 16.64
C ILE A 232 10.65 -2.54 18.01
N LYS A 233 11.22 -3.73 18.27
CA LYS A 233 11.09 -4.41 19.57
C LYS A 233 12.21 -4.08 20.57
N LYS A 234 13.19 -3.26 20.18
CA LYS A 234 14.22 -2.73 21.09
C LYS A 234 13.67 -1.61 21.96
#